data_AF-A0A8C7IBR2-F1
#
_entry.id   AF-A0A8C7IBR2-F1
#
_cell.length_a   1.000
_cell.length_b   1.000
_cell.length_c   1.000
_cell.angle_alpha   90.00
_cell.angle_beta   90.00
_cell.angle_gamma   90.00
#
_symmetry.space_group_name_H-M   'P 1'
#
loop_
_entity.id
_entity.type
_entity.pdbx_description
1 polymer ?
#
loop_
_entity_poly.entity_id
_entity_poly.type
_entity_poly.pdbx_seq_one_letter_code
_entity_poly.pdbx_strand_id
1 'polypeptide(L)'
;LALAVMGPPTAVSSFHHQVAVILQTKMAVRKKDGGPNVKYFETSDTVSQFDNVRVWLGKNYKKYIQAEPPTNKSLSSLVVQLLQFQEEVFGRHVSNPPLTRLPMKSFLDFKSGGALCHILAAAYKFKSDQGWRRFDFQNPSRMDRNVEMFMTIEKSLVQNNCLSRPVIYLSSDIEAKLLGKLKDIIKRHQGSVTEDKTCSSHVVVPIPASLEEEEWVRPVMKRDKQVLLHWGYSPDSYDTWISASEVEAAVEDPPSPEKPRKVHAKWILDLDQFNEWMNEEDYEVGEGGPKRKRISAKTLTDEVTTPGDERRDKKPGSAKKRKRSPSPSPTPTSQESKKKNTKKGYVCVYSKRGQREEEPEDLTKDLDEPSPVPAVEEVTLPKTANTKKDSELTPVKGGTMTDLDEQEDESMETAEKEEEGSPSVKGEPVKGSDLHEDNVTEQTHHIIIPSYAAWFDYNSVHAIERRALPEFFNGKNKSKTPEM
;
A
#
# COMPACT_ATOMS: atom_id res chain seq x y z
N LEU A 1 -26.41 -58.42 32.78
CA LEU A 1 -27.00 -57.47 31.81
C LEU A 1 -26.68 -56.08 32.32
N ALA A 2 -26.09 -55.12 31.62
CA ALA A 2 -25.86 -54.87 30.18
C ALA A 2 -24.49 -54.14 30.05
N LEU A 3 -23.62 -54.41 29.09
CA LEU A 3 -23.65 -54.08 27.64
C LEU A 3 -23.68 -52.57 27.32
N ALA A 4 -22.72 -52.20 26.48
CA ALA A 4 -22.21 -50.89 26.11
C ALA A 4 -23.16 -50.00 25.27
N VAL A 5 -22.77 -48.73 25.03
CA VAL A 5 -22.52 -48.13 23.69
C VAL A 5 -22.13 -46.63 23.81
N MET A 6 -21.29 -46.22 22.86
CA MET A 6 -20.55 -44.96 22.68
C MET A 6 -21.39 -43.74 22.20
N GLY A 7 -20.86 -42.52 22.39
CA GLY A 7 -21.21 -41.30 21.63
C GLY A 7 -20.34 -40.07 22.05
N PRO A 8 -19.84 -39.22 21.13
CA PRO A 8 -18.79 -38.21 21.40
C PRO A 8 -19.32 -36.81 21.77
N PRO A 9 -18.52 -35.91 22.37
CA PRO A 9 -18.85 -34.49 22.49
C PRO A 9 -18.26 -33.71 21.30
N THR A 10 -19.08 -33.27 20.36
CA THR A 10 -18.67 -32.31 19.31
C THR A 10 -19.70 -31.21 19.15
N ALA A 11 -19.66 -30.19 20.00
CA ALA A 11 -20.38 -28.93 19.78
C ALA A 11 -19.84 -27.78 20.64
N VAL A 12 -18.51 -27.60 20.72
CA VAL A 12 -17.92 -26.37 21.34
C VAL A 12 -16.80 -25.76 20.48
N SER A 13 -16.52 -26.31 19.29
CA SER A 13 -15.39 -25.85 18.45
C SER A 13 -15.75 -24.81 17.37
N SER A 14 -17.02 -24.50 17.13
CA SER A 14 -17.40 -23.66 15.97
C SER A 14 -17.47 -22.16 16.27
N PHE A 15 -17.64 -21.74 17.53
CA PHE A 15 -17.81 -20.32 17.87
C PHE A 15 -16.49 -19.58 18.09
N HIS A 16 -15.41 -20.26 18.46
CA HIS A 16 -14.07 -19.66 18.52
C HIS A 16 -13.36 -19.59 17.16
N HIS A 17 -13.79 -20.39 16.17
CA HIS A 17 -13.28 -20.28 14.81
C HIS A 17 -13.87 -19.06 14.06
N GLN A 18 -15.14 -18.71 14.29
CA GLN A 18 -15.76 -17.58 13.60
C GLN A 18 -15.27 -16.22 14.12
N VAL A 19 -14.95 -16.09 15.41
CA VAL A 19 -14.43 -14.84 16.01
C VAL A 19 -12.92 -14.67 15.75
N ALA A 20 -12.18 -15.75 15.53
CA ALA A 20 -10.78 -15.69 15.11
C ALA A 20 -10.59 -15.35 13.61
N VAL A 21 -11.64 -15.50 12.79
CA VAL A 21 -11.60 -15.18 11.34
C VAL A 21 -11.90 -13.70 11.06
N ILE A 22 -12.40 -12.93 12.03
CA ILE A 22 -12.74 -11.50 11.85
C ILE A 22 -11.58 -10.55 12.24
N LEU A 23 -10.44 -11.08 12.72
CA LEU A 23 -9.27 -10.27 13.13
C LEU A 23 -8.02 -10.42 12.24
N GLN A 24 -8.16 -11.00 11.06
CA GLN A 24 -7.23 -10.89 9.94
C GLN A 24 -8.09 -10.66 8.69
N THR A 25 -7.97 -9.58 7.93
CA THR A 25 -6.84 -9.44 7.00
C THR A 25 -6.79 -8.00 6.49
N LYS A 26 -5.84 -7.18 6.96
CA LYS A 26 -5.33 -6.10 6.10
C LYS A 26 -4.48 -6.79 5.04
N MET A 27 -4.92 -6.83 3.77
CA MET A 27 -4.39 -7.75 2.74
C MET A 27 -2.94 -7.44 2.29
N ALA A 28 -2.44 -6.22 2.51
CA ALA A 28 -1.01 -5.90 2.49
C ALA A 28 -0.80 -4.60 3.28
N VAL A 29 0.14 -4.57 4.23
CA VAL A 29 0.44 -3.34 4.98
C VAL A 29 1.93 -3.12 4.99
N ARG A 30 2.39 -1.99 4.45
CA ARG A 30 3.80 -1.60 4.50
C ARG A 30 4.29 -1.64 5.94
N LYS A 31 5.51 -2.13 6.13
CA LYS A 31 6.14 -2.08 7.44
C LYS A 31 6.26 -0.64 7.92
N LYS A 32 6.14 -0.46 9.24
CA LYS A 32 6.29 0.85 9.89
C LYS A 32 7.73 1.33 9.87
N ASP A 33 8.67 0.40 9.91
CA ASP A 33 10.11 0.63 9.94
C ASP A 33 10.84 -0.37 9.04
N GLY A 34 12.14 -0.16 8.87
CA GLY A 34 13.03 -1.02 8.10
C GLY A 34 13.64 -2.17 8.91
N GLY A 35 13.05 -2.54 10.06
CA GLY A 35 13.55 -3.60 10.94
C GLY A 35 13.47 -5.01 10.33
N PRO A 36 14.02 -6.05 10.95
CA PRO A 36 13.98 -7.41 10.40
C PRO A 36 12.57 -8.02 10.41
N ASN A 37 12.24 -8.81 9.38
CA ASN A 37 11.12 -9.74 9.47
C ASN A 37 11.57 -11.02 10.21
N VAL A 38 11.45 -11.01 11.55
CA VAL A 38 11.90 -12.12 12.41
C VAL A 38 11.29 -13.46 11.99
N LYS A 39 9.98 -13.48 11.71
CA LYS A 39 9.26 -14.69 11.29
C LYS A 39 9.87 -15.31 10.03
N TYR A 40 10.21 -14.48 9.04
CA TYR A 40 10.88 -14.93 7.82
C TYR A 40 12.20 -15.64 8.14
N PHE A 41 13.06 -15.02 8.94
CA PHE A 41 14.37 -15.58 9.29
C PHE A 41 14.30 -16.81 10.22
N GLU A 42 13.19 -17.02 10.93
CA GLU A 42 12.97 -18.19 11.78
C GLU A 42 12.37 -19.40 11.05
N THR A 43 11.83 -19.21 9.84
CA THR A 43 11.27 -20.33 9.05
C THR A 43 12.35 -21.34 8.69
N SER A 44 12.00 -22.64 8.81
CA SER A 44 12.91 -23.75 8.50
C SER A 44 13.53 -23.64 7.10
N ASP A 45 12.73 -23.23 6.12
CA ASP A 45 13.20 -23.05 4.74
C ASP A 45 14.20 -21.88 4.60
N THR A 46 14.10 -20.82 5.41
CA THR A 46 15.10 -19.73 5.36
C THR A 46 16.36 -20.13 6.08
N VAL A 47 16.21 -20.82 7.21
CA VAL A 47 17.34 -21.36 7.97
C VAL A 47 18.14 -22.35 7.12
N SER A 48 17.52 -23.20 6.31
CA SER A 48 18.25 -24.13 5.43
C SER A 48 19.12 -23.41 4.38
N GLN A 49 18.70 -22.23 3.87
CA GLN A 49 19.51 -21.47 2.90
C GLN A 49 20.86 -20.99 3.47
N PHE A 50 20.99 -20.88 4.80
CA PHE A 50 22.26 -20.58 5.45
C PHE A 50 23.30 -21.69 5.33
N ASP A 51 22.96 -22.89 4.86
CA ASP A 51 23.95 -23.97 4.69
C ASP A 51 25.09 -23.56 3.76
N ASN A 52 24.77 -22.92 2.64
CA ASN A 52 25.78 -22.42 1.69
C ASN A 52 26.73 -21.41 2.34
N VAL A 53 26.17 -20.52 3.16
CA VAL A 53 26.90 -19.49 3.89
C VAL A 53 27.78 -20.11 4.97
N ARG A 54 27.23 -21.04 5.76
CA ARG A 54 27.94 -21.77 6.82
C ARG A 54 29.12 -22.55 6.27
N VAL A 55 28.93 -23.30 5.19
CA VAL A 55 30.00 -24.07 4.54
C VAL A 55 31.08 -23.14 4.01
N TRP A 56 30.71 -22.02 3.37
CA TRP A 56 31.67 -21.05 2.88
C TRP A 56 32.48 -20.39 4.01
N LEU A 57 31.84 -20.02 5.12
CA LEU A 57 32.52 -19.51 6.32
C LEU A 57 33.47 -20.56 6.90
N GLY A 58 33.02 -21.81 6.99
CA GLY A 58 33.82 -22.97 7.43
C GLY A 58 35.08 -23.20 6.60
N LYS A 59 35.03 -22.91 5.30
CA LYS A 59 36.17 -23.05 4.39
C LYS A 59 37.13 -21.87 4.43
N ASN A 60 36.60 -20.63 4.38
CA ASN A 60 37.41 -19.44 4.16
C ASN A 60 37.79 -18.69 5.45
N TYR A 61 37.00 -18.84 6.51
CA TYR A 61 37.13 -18.09 7.77
C TYR A 61 37.24 -19.02 8.99
N LYS A 62 37.60 -20.30 8.80
CA LYS A 62 37.70 -21.33 9.84
C LYS A 62 38.36 -20.84 11.12
N LYS A 63 39.50 -20.14 11.02
CA LYS A 63 40.27 -19.68 12.18
C LYS A 63 39.49 -18.77 13.15
N TYR A 64 38.50 -18.03 12.66
CA TYR A 64 37.68 -17.11 13.48
C TYR A 64 36.44 -17.78 14.07
N ILE A 65 36.02 -18.93 13.54
CA ILE A 65 34.79 -19.62 13.94
C ILE A 65 35.03 -21.00 14.54
N GLN A 66 36.25 -21.54 14.48
CA GLN A 66 36.54 -22.92 14.94
C GLN A 66 36.28 -23.14 16.43
N ALA A 67 36.43 -22.10 17.25
CA ALA A 67 36.21 -22.20 18.70
C ALA A 67 34.72 -22.42 19.02
N GLU A 68 33.83 -21.84 18.20
CA GLU A 68 32.39 -21.98 18.32
C GLU A 68 31.77 -21.97 16.91
N PRO A 69 31.75 -23.13 16.23
CA PRO A 69 31.27 -23.21 14.85
C PRO A 69 29.80 -22.80 14.76
N PRO A 70 29.44 -21.87 13.85
CA PRO A 70 28.07 -21.41 13.75
C PRO A 70 27.16 -22.48 13.15
N THR A 71 25.94 -22.55 13.69
CA THR A 71 24.81 -23.27 13.10
C THR A 71 24.00 -22.35 12.20
N ASN A 72 23.24 -22.90 11.26
CA ASN A 72 22.35 -22.10 10.40
C ASN A 72 21.38 -21.23 11.20
N LYS A 73 20.83 -21.76 12.30
CA LYS A 73 19.96 -21.02 13.21
C LYS A 73 20.70 -19.85 13.86
N SER A 74 21.94 -20.07 14.33
CA SER A 74 22.73 -18.99 14.93
C SER A 74 23.12 -17.90 13.92
N LEU A 75 23.40 -18.26 12.65
CA LEU A 75 23.66 -17.29 11.58
C LEU A 75 22.40 -16.47 11.28
N SER A 76 21.24 -17.13 11.17
CA SER A 76 19.96 -16.45 10.97
C SER A 76 19.64 -15.48 12.11
N SER A 77 19.80 -15.92 13.36
CA SER A 77 19.61 -15.05 14.53
C SER A 77 20.59 -13.88 14.57
N LEU A 78 21.83 -14.06 14.09
CA LEU A 78 22.79 -12.96 13.98
C LEU A 78 22.40 -11.95 12.90
N VAL A 79 21.87 -12.40 11.75
CA VAL A 79 21.33 -11.51 10.71
C VAL A 79 20.19 -10.67 11.25
N VAL A 80 19.25 -11.27 11.99
CA VAL A 80 18.17 -10.53 12.65
C VAL A 80 18.73 -9.46 13.59
N GLN A 81 19.71 -9.81 14.43
CA GLN A 81 20.33 -8.85 15.35
C GLN A 81 21.06 -7.70 14.62
N LEU A 82 21.75 -8.00 13.52
CA LEU A 82 22.41 -6.98 12.69
C LEU A 82 21.39 -6.03 12.05
N LEU A 83 20.32 -6.57 11.47
CA LEU A 83 19.24 -5.77 10.88
C LEU A 83 18.54 -4.91 11.94
N GLN A 84 18.29 -5.46 13.13
CA GLN A 84 17.69 -4.72 14.24
C GLN A 84 18.59 -3.57 14.70
N PHE A 85 19.89 -3.83 14.90
CA PHE A 85 20.85 -2.78 15.25
C PHE A 85 20.94 -1.69 14.17
N GLN A 86 20.93 -2.09 12.90
CA GLN A 86 20.91 -1.16 11.78
C GLN A 86 19.66 -0.27 11.78
N GLU A 87 18.47 -0.81 12.09
CA GLU A 87 17.26 0.00 12.25
C GLU A 87 17.39 0.97 13.43
N GLU A 88 17.78 0.49 14.61
CA GLU A 88 17.85 1.31 15.84
C GLU A 88 18.89 2.44 15.77
N VAL A 89 20.01 2.22 15.07
CA VAL A 89 21.15 3.15 15.09
C VAL A 89 21.27 3.92 13.78
N PHE A 90 20.86 3.35 12.65
CA PHE A 90 20.97 3.97 11.33
C PHE A 90 19.61 4.19 10.66
N GLY A 91 18.49 3.86 11.32
CA GLY A 91 17.16 4.00 10.75
C GLY A 91 16.75 5.44 10.47
N ARG A 92 15.69 5.59 9.67
CA ARG A 92 15.08 6.89 9.30
C ARG A 92 14.73 7.77 10.50
N HIS A 93 14.41 7.16 11.64
CA HIS A 93 14.02 7.87 12.85
C HIS A 93 15.22 8.46 13.61
N VAL A 94 16.45 8.07 13.27
CA VAL A 94 17.67 8.53 13.93
C VAL A 94 18.13 9.86 13.34
N SER A 95 18.34 10.84 14.21
CA SER A 95 18.93 12.12 13.80
C SER A 95 20.44 11.98 13.61
N ASN A 96 20.95 12.30 12.43
CA ASN A 96 22.37 12.20 12.07
C ASN A 96 22.95 10.78 12.25
N PRO A 97 22.43 9.78 11.52
CA PRO A 97 22.94 8.41 11.63
C PRO A 97 24.42 8.36 11.24
N PRO A 98 25.26 7.60 11.97
CA PRO A 98 26.71 7.56 11.74
C PRO A 98 27.08 6.86 10.42
N LEU A 99 26.20 6.01 9.88
CA LEU A 99 26.40 5.26 8.64
C LEU A 99 25.11 5.23 7.82
N THR A 100 25.26 5.07 6.50
CA THR A 100 24.16 4.69 5.61
C THR A 100 23.86 3.20 5.79
N ARG A 101 22.57 2.84 5.79
CA ARG A 101 22.14 1.45 5.91
C ARG A 101 22.64 0.62 4.73
N LEU A 102 23.03 -0.61 5.04
CA LEU A 102 23.27 -1.64 4.06
C LEU A 102 21.93 -2.11 3.48
N PRO A 103 21.82 -2.21 2.13
CA PRO A 103 20.60 -2.66 1.48
C PRO A 103 20.13 -4.04 1.94
N MET A 104 18.82 -4.24 2.11
CA MET A 104 18.26 -5.55 2.51
C MET A 104 18.67 -6.69 1.57
N LYS A 105 18.78 -6.43 0.25
CA LYS A 105 19.28 -7.41 -0.73
C LYS A 105 20.64 -8.01 -0.39
N SER A 106 21.52 -7.28 0.32
CA SER A 106 22.80 -7.82 0.79
C SER A 106 22.65 -8.88 1.87
N PHE A 107 21.59 -8.82 2.69
CA PHE A 107 21.27 -9.81 3.72
C PHE A 107 20.49 -11.01 3.17
N LEU A 108 19.98 -10.93 1.94
CA LEU A 108 19.22 -11.98 1.27
C LEU A 108 20.04 -12.72 0.19
N ASP A 109 21.33 -12.41 0.04
CA ASP A 109 22.23 -13.09 -0.90
C ASP A 109 22.88 -14.34 -0.28
N PHE A 110 22.13 -15.45 -0.25
CA PHE A 110 22.57 -16.74 0.31
C PHE A 110 23.57 -17.51 -0.56
N LYS A 111 24.05 -16.93 -1.67
CA LYS A 111 25.03 -17.57 -2.56
C LYS A 111 26.37 -17.75 -1.86
N SER A 112 27.10 -18.78 -2.24
CA SER A 112 28.47 -19.00 -1.76
C SER A 112 29.37 -17.85 -2.20
N GLY A 113 29.98 -17.14 -1.25
CA GLY A 113 30.74 -15.91 -1.54
C GLY A 113 29.88 -14.69 -1.89
N GLY A 114 28.57 -14.75 -1.67
CA GLY A 114 27.67 -13.61 -1.83
C GLY A 114 27.81 -12.56 -0.71
N ALA A 115 27.02 -11.49 -0.80
CA ALA A 115 27.07 -10.38 0.16
C ALA A 115 26.91 -10.85 1.62
N LEU A 116 25.96 -11.75 1.89
CA LEU A 116 25.71 -12.27 3.24
C LEU A 116 26.92 -13.02 3.81
N CYS A 117 27.65 -13.77 2.97
CA CYS A 117 28.88 -14.44 3.36
C CYS A 117 29.93 -13.43 3.86
N HIS A 118 30.10 -12.32 3.14
CA HIS A 118 31.06 -11.27 3.49
C HIS A 118 30.62 -10.43 4.70
N ILE A 119 29.31 -10.22 4.91
CA ILE A 119 28.76 -9.59 6.12
C ILE A 119 29.12 -10.43 7.36
N LEU A 120 28.75 -11.71 7.35
CA LEU A 120 28.96 -12.58 8.50
C LEU A 120 30.46 -12.83 8.74
N ALA A 121 31.25 -12.99 7.68
CA ALA A 121 32.71 -13.13 7.81
C ALA A 121 33.35 -11.92 8.48
N ALA A 122 32.98 -10.69 8.06
CA ALA A 122 33.49 -9.48 8.68
C ALA A 122 33.05 -9.37 10.14
N ALA A 123 31.79 -9.71 10.47
CA ALA A 123 31.29 -9.71 11.83
C ALA A 123 32.03 -10.71 12.74
N TYR A 124 32.22 -11.96 12.30
CA TYR A 124 32.96 -12.98 13.06
C TYR A 124 34.44 -12.63 13.23
N LYS A 125 35.08 -12.11 12.17
CA LYS A 125 36.44 -11.60 12.25
C LYS A 125 36.53 -10.48 13.28
N PHE A 126 35.63 -9.49 13.23
CA PHE A 126 35.60 -8.37 14.17
C PHE A 126 35.39 -8.85 15.61
N LYS A 127 34.42 -9.75 15.85
CA LYS A 127 34.19 -10.38 17.16
C LYS A 127 35.46 -11.05 17.70
N SER A 128 36.17 -11.79 16.85
CA SER A 128 37.43 -12.46 17.22
C SER A 128 38.52 -11.45 17.55
N ASP A 129 38.70 -10.42 16.72
CA ASP A 129 39.73 -9.39 16.90
C ASP A 129 39.48 -8.57 18.19
N GLN A 130 38.22 -8.37 18.57
CA GLN A 130 37.82 -7.70 19.82
C GLN A 130 37.81 -8.62 21.05
N GLY A 131 38.11 -9.92 20.90
CA GLY A 131 38.08 -10.89 22.01
C GLY A 131 36.69 -11.10 22.61
N TRP A 132 35.62 -10.89 21.84
CA TRP A 132 34.26 -10.99 22.35
C TRP A 132 33.79 -12.45 22.45
N ARG A 133 33.26 -12.83 23.61
CA ARG A 133 32.62 -14.15 23.80
C ARG A 133 31.36 -14.31 22.94
N ARG A 134 30.50 -13.29 22.91
CA ARG A 134 29.26 -13.25 22.13
C ARG A 134 29.02 -11.87 21.52
N PHE A 135 28.25 -11.82 20.44
CA PHE A 135 27.68 -10.57 19.94
C PHE A 135 26.71 -10.00 20.98
N ASP A 136 26.74 -8.68 21.15
CA ASP A 136 25.89 -7.97 22.09
C ASP A 136 25.65 -6.56 21.56
N PHE A 137 24.54 -6.41 20.85
CA PHE A 137 24.14 -5.17 20.19
C PHE A 137 23.37 -4.22 21.12
N GLN A 138 22.85 -4.75 22.23
CA GLN A 138 22.02 -4.00 23.17
C GLN A 138 22.85 -3.34 24.28
N ASN A 139 24.10 -3.77 24.47
CA ASN A 139 25.00 -3.18 25.44
C ASN A 139 25.52 -1.80 24.97
N PRO A 140 25.15 -0.69 25.65
CA PRO A 140 25.57 0.65 25.23
C PRO A 140 27.08 0.87 25.24
N SER A 141 27.81 0.17 26.12
CA SER A 141 29.29 0.27 26.18
C SER A 141 29.99 -0.27 24.92
N ARG A 142 29.28 -1.04 24.10
CA ARG A 142 29.78 -1.58 22.82
C ARG A 142 29.28 -0.81 21.62
N MET A 143 28.49 0.25 21.79
CA MET A 143 27.84 0.97 20.69
C MET A 143 28.85 1.40 19.61
N ASP A 144 29.89 2.16 19.99
CA ASP A 144 30.90 2.64 19.04
C ASP A 144 31.64 1.49 18.33
N ARG A 145 31.91 0.39 19.03
CA ARG A 145 32.54 -0.80 18.45
C ARG A 145 31.60 -1.56 17.51
N ASN A 146 30.31 -1.59 17.81
CA ASN A 146 29.31 -2.17 16.91
C ASN A 146 29.18 -1.30 15.64
N VAL A 147 29.23 0.04 15.75
CA VAL A 147 29.28 0.94 14.57
C VAL A 147 30.56 0.69 13.74
N GLU A 148 31.72 0.56 14.39
CA GLU A 148 32.99 0.22 13.72
C GLU A 148 32.94 -1.16 13.01
N MET A 149 32.21 -2.12 13.59
CA MET A 149 31.96 -3.40 12.93
C MET A 149 31.17 -3.21 11.63
N PHE A 150 30.14 -2.36 11.61
CA PHE A 150 29.39 -2.04 10.39
C PHE A 150 30.25 -1.31 9.34
N MET A 151 31.14 -0.40 9.76
CA MET A 151 32.14 0.19 8.84
C MET A 151 33.02 -0.90 8.20
N THR A 152 33.43 -1.89 8.99
CA THR A 152 34.25 -3.02 8.51
C THR A 152 33.46 -3.92 7.56
N ILE A 153 32.18 -4.16 7.84
CA ILE A 153 31.27 -4.92 6.97
C ILE A 153 31.10 -4.20 5.63
N GLU A 154 30.79 -2.90 5.64
CA GLU A 154 30.61 -2.11 4.42
C GLU A 154 31.89 -2.14 3.55
N LYS A 155 33.05 -1.93 4.18
CA LYS A 155 34.34 -2.00 3.49
C LYS A 155 34.58 -3.38 2.87
N SER A 156 34.25 -4.45 3.58
CA SER A 156 34.35 -5.83 3.08
C SER A 156 33.45 -6.04 1.87
N LEU A 157 32.21 -5.54 1.91
CA LEU A 157 31.26 -5.66 0.80
C LEU A 157 31.75 -4.93 -0.46
N VAL A 158 32.28 -3.71 -0.32
CA VAL A 158 32.83 -2.94 -1.44
C VAL A 158 34.05 -3.65 -2.04
N GLN A 159 34.97 -4.14 -1.20
CA GLN A 159 36.18 -4.84 -1.65
C GLN A 159 35.90 -6.13 -2.43
N ASN A 160 34.80 -6.81 -2.12
CA ASN A 160 34.41 -8.07 -2.77
C ASN A 160 33.37 -7.86 -3.88
N ASN A 161 33.13 -6.62 -4.32
CA ASN A 161 32.12 -6.25 -5.33
C ASN A 161 30.70 -6.70 -4.98
N CYS A 162 30.39 -6.85 -3.69
CA CYS A 162 29.06 -7.17 -3.18
C CYS A 162 28.23 -5.91 -2.88
N LEU A 163 28.86 -4.73 -2.86
CA LEU A 163 28.21 -3.43 -2.72
C LEU A 163 28.88 -2.42 -3.65
N SER A 164 28.12 -1.83 -4.57
CA SER A 164 28.60 -0.80 -5.49
C SER A 164 28.21 0.59 -5.00
N ARG A 165 29.17 1.52 -4.97
CA ARG A 165 28.90 2.93 -4.68
C ARG A 165 28.49 3.66 -5.96
N PRO A 166 27.39 4.43 -5.97
CA PRO A 166 26.96 5.15 -7.15
C PRO A 166 27.97 6.22 -7.60
N VAL A 167 28.18 6.30 -8.92
CA VAL A 167 28.89 7.37 -9.61
C VAL A 167 27.84 8.15 -10.41
N ILE A 168 27.55 9.37 -9.98
CA ILE A 168 26.34 10.08 -10.37
C ILE A 168 26.71 11.29 -11.23
N TYR A 169 26.15 11.35 -12.43
CA TYR A 169 26.12 12.56 -13.25
C TYR A 169 24.82 13.32 -12.97
N LEU A 170 24.90 14.60 -12.61
CA LEU A 170 23.75 15.46 -12.35
C LEU A 170 23.46 16.31 -13.60
N SER A 171 22.23 16.27 -14.14
CA SER A 171 21.85 17.09 -15.29
C SER A 171 21.98 18.58 -15.00
N SER A 172 22.38 19.34 -16.01
CA SER A 172 22.43 20.81 -15.97
C SER A 172 21.06 21.46 -15.76
N ASP A 173 19.99 20.72 -16.02
CA ASP A 173 18.61 21.21 -15.91
C ASP A 173 18.10 21.26 -14.46
N ILE A 174 18.88 20.74 -13.51
CA ILE A 174 18.52 20.75 -12.08
C ILE A 174 18.76 22.15 -11.51
N GLU A 175 17.76 22.71 -10.84
CA GLU A 175 17.84 24.00 -10.18
C GLU A 175 19.06 24.08 -9.23
N ALA A 176 19.81 25.19 -9.26
CA ALA A 176 21.05 25.35 -8.51
C ALA A 176 20.92 25.08 -7.00
N LYS A 177 19.81 25.49 -6.38
CA LYS A 177 19.54 25.25 -4.96
C LYS A 177 19.38 23.75 -4.66
N LEU A 178 18.64 23.04 -5.51
CA LEU A 178 18.47 21.59 -5.40
C LEU A 178 19.79 20.87 -5.69
N LEU A 179 20.53 21.31 -6.71
CA LEU A 179 21.82 20.72 -7.10
C LEU A 179 22.82 20.71 -5.93
N GLY A 180 22.94 21.81 -5.19
CA GLY A 180 23.78 21.88 -3.98
C GLY A 180 23.37 20.84 -2.95
N LYS A 181 22.08 20.78 -2.62
CA LYS A 181 21.52 19.79 -1.68
C LYS A 181 21.82 18.35 -2.13
N LEU A 182 21.62 18.03 -3.40
CA LEU A 182 21.87 16.69 -3.93
C LEU A 182 23.34 16.29 -3.80
N LYS A 183 24.28 17.20 -4.13
CA LYS A 183 25.72 16.94 -3.99
C LYS A 183 26.11 16.64 -2.54
N ASP A 184 25.55 17.37 -1.59
CA ASP A 184 25.80 17.15 -0.15
C ASP A 184 25.29 15.78 0.31
N ILE A 185 24.07 15.40 -0.11
CA ILE A 185 23.51 14.08 0.18
C ILE A 185 24.38 12.98 -0.40
N ILE A 186 24.69 13.05 -1.71
CA ILE A 186 25.50 12.03 -2.39
C ILE A 186 26.82 11.80 -1.65
N LYS A 187 27.52 12.88 -1.28
CA LYS A 187 28.80 12.79 -0.56
C LYS A 187 28.64 12.15 0.82
N ARG A 188 27.60 12.52 1.56
CA ARG A 188 27.32 11.98 2.91
C ARG A 188 27.04 10.47 2.88
N HIS A 189 26.34 10.00 1.85
CA HIS A 189 26.00 8.59 1.64
C HIS A 189 27.04 7.83 0.79
N GLN A 190 28.27 8.37 0.70
CA GLN A 190 29.42 7.72 0.09
C GLN A 190 29.29 7.45 -1.42
N GLY A 191 28.36 8.14 -2.10
CA GLY A 191 28.34 8.24 -3.55
C GLY A 191 29.36 9.25 -4.06
N SER A 192 29.60 9.23 -5.37
CA SER A 192 30.51 10.17 -6.04
C SER A 192 29.79 10.91 -7.15
N VAL A 193 30.20 12.15 -7.41
CA VAL A 193 29.67 12.98 -8.50
C VAL A 193 30.71 13.05 -9.61
N THR A 194 30.27 12.86 -10.86
CA THR A 194 31.11 12.98 -12.06
C THR A 194 30.55 14.02 -13.02
N GLU A 195 31.44 14.72 -13.72
CA GLU A 195 31.10 15.59 -14.85
C GLU A 195 31.10 14.84 -16.18
N ASP A 196 31.69 13.64 -16.22
CA ASP A 196 31.68 12.77 -17.39
C ASP A 196 30.51 11.78 -17.31
N LYS A 197 29.56 11.95 -18.24
CA LYS A 197 28.38 11.08 -18.40
C LYS A 197 28.74 9.64 -18.79
N THR A 198 29.88 9.42 -19.45
CA THR A 198 30.28 8.08 -19.91
C THR A 198 30.83 7.21 -18.78
N CYS A 199 31.42 7.83 -17.77
CA CYS A 199 31.93 7.16 -16.57
C CYS A 199 30.88 7.02 -15.46
N SER A 200 29.67 7.55 -15.65
CA SER A 200 28.64 7.51 -14.61
C SER A 200 27.94 6.15 -14.56
N SER A 201 27.56 5.70 -13.36
CA SER A 201 26.60 4.61 -13.21
C SER A 201 25.16 5.10 -13.29
N HIS A 202 24.93 6.38 -12.93
CA HIS A 202 23.61 7.01 -12.94
C HIS A 202 23.65 8.38 -13.60
N VAL A 203 22.56 8.73 -14.28
CA VAL A 203 22.26 10.07 -14.80
C VAL A 203 21.01 10.55 -14.08
N VAL A 204 21.17 11.56 -13.23
CA VAL A 204 20.09 12.13 -12.45
C VAL A 204 19.54 13.36 -13.16
N VAL A 205 18.24 13.37 -13.39
CA VAL A 205 17.52 14.49 -14.02
C VAL A 205 16.58 15.20 -13.04
N PRO A 206 16.02 16.37 -13.39
CA PRO A 206 15.01 17.03 -12.56
C PRO A 206 13.82 16.12 -12.23
N ILE A 207 13.15 16.42 -11.13
CA ILE A 207 11.92 15.72 -10.75
C ILE A 207 10.84 16.03 -11.80
N PRO A 208 10.17 15.02 -12.38
CA PRO A 208 9.05 15.23 -13.29
C PRO A 208 7.96 16.09 -12.65
N ALA A 209 7.28 16.93 -13.46
CA ALA A 209 6.22 17.81 -12.98
C ALA A 209 4.99 17.05 -12.45
N SER A 210 4.76 15.83 -12.94
CA SER A 210 3.75 14.91 -12.42
C SER A 210 4.46 13.66 -11.96
N LEU A 211 4.35 13.39 -10.66
CA LEU A 211 4.69 12.10 -10.06
C LEU A 211 3.38 11.38 -9.73
N GLU A 212 3.42 10.07 -9.79
CA GLU A 212 2.34 9.22 -9.33
C GLU A 212 2.20 9.40 -7.81
N GLU A 213 1.09 10.00 -7.37
CA GLU A 213 0.80 10.25 -5.95
C GLU A 213 0.20 9.01 -5.27
N GLU A 214 -0.37 8.08 -6.05
CA GLU A 214 -0.94 6.84 -5.54
C GLU A 214 0.16 5.86 -5.14
N GLU A 215 0.03 5.30 -3.93
CA GLU A 215 0.92 4.24 -3.48
C GLU A 215 0.69 2.97 -4.30
N TRP A 216 1.77 2.37 -4.76
CA TRP A 216 1.75 1.18 -5.59
C TRP A 216 2.75 0.14 -5.07
N VAL A 217 2.52 -1.12 -5.42
CA VAL A 217 3.39 -2.23 -5.09
C VAL A 217 3.75 -3.06 -6.32
N ARG A 218 4.85 -3.80 -6.23
CA ARG A 218 5.27 -4.80 -7.22
C ARG A 218 5.72 -6.10 -6.53
N PRO A 219 5.34 -7.28 -7.03
CA PRO A 219 5.86 -8.54 -6.49
C PRO A 219 7.31 -8.75 -6.93
N VAL A 220 8.22 -8.92 -5.98
CA VAL A 220 9.68 -9.01 -6.25
C VAL A 220 10.27 -10.38 -5.96
N MET A 221 9.56 -11.22 -5.20
CA MET A 221 9.99 -12.59 -4.92
C MET A 221 8.79 -13.45 -4.60
N LYS A 222 8.69 -14.65 -5.18
CA LYS A 222 7.70 -15.65 -4.79
C LYS A 222 8.38 -16.82 -4.11
N ARG A 223 7.78 -17.29 -3.02
CA ARG A 223 8.28 -18.42 -2.24
C ARG A 223 7.12 -19.19 -1.64
N ASP A 224 6.99 -20.46 -2.00
CA ASP A 224 5.87 -21.32 -1.59
C ASP A 224 4.51 -20.62 -1.81
N LYS A 225 3.76 -20.43 -0.71
CA LYS A 225 2.46 -19.77 -0.65
C LYS A 225 2.58 -18.29 -0.26
N GLN A 226 3.77 -17.70 -0.35
CA GLN A 226 4.01 -16.30 -0.01
C GLN A 226 4.66 -15.55 -1.18
N VAL A 227 4.41 -14.25 -1.23
CA VAL A 227 5.06 -13.34 -2.16
C VAL A 227 5.55 -12.11 -1.40
N LEU A 228 6.77 -11.68 -1.70
CA LEU A 228 7.36 -10.46 -1.19
C LEU A 228 6.90 -9.31 -2.09
N LEU A 229 6.22 -8.35 -1.50
CA LEU A 229 5.82 -7.12 -2.15
C LEU A 229 6.79 -6.01 -1.81
N HIS A 230 7.23 -5.35 -2.87
CA HIS A 230 7.95 -4.10 -2.80
C HIS A 230 7.00 -2.91 -2.86
N TRP A 231 7.26 -1.91 -2.01
CA TRP A 231 6.47 -0.68 -1.93
C TRP A 231 7.17 0.45 -2.66
N GLY A 232 6.52 1.02 -3.67
CA GLY A 232 7.11 2.06 -4.51
C GLY A 232 7.66 3.23 -3.71
N TYR A 233 8.83 3.70 -4.11
CA TYR A 233 9.58 4.78 -3.45
C TYR A 233 9.99 4.50 -1.99
N SER A 234 9.91 3.25 -1.55
CA SER A 234 10.45 2.79 -0.26
C SER A 234 11.66 1.89 -0.55
N PRO A 235 12.65 1.77 0.35
CA PRO A 235 13.74 0.82 0.15
C PRO A 235 13.29 -0.61 0.48
N ASP A 236 14.04 -1.62 0.00
CA ASP A 236 13.78 -3.06 0.20
C ASP A 236 13.52 -3.45 1.66
N SER A 237 14.07 -2.69 2.62
CA SER A 237 13.83 -2.94 4.04
C SER A 237 12.37 -2.79 4.46
N TYR A 238 11.52 -2.12 3.68
CA TYR A 238 10.10 -1.92 3.96
C TYR A 238 9.19 -2.95 3.29
N ASP A 239 9.76 -3.85 2.49
CA ASP A 239 9.04 -4.89 1.77
C ASP A 239 8.30 -5.84 2.71
N THR A 240 7.16 -6.35 2.25
CA THR A 240 6.21 -7.13 3.05
C THR A 240 5.91 -8.46 2.41
N TRP A 241 6.01 -9.53 3.20
CA TRP A 241 5.51 -10.84 2.81
C TRP A 241 3.99 -10.89 2.99
N ILE A 242 3.29 -11.33 1.95
CA ILE A 242 1.84 -11.57 1.94
C ILE A 242 1.55 -12.97 1.40
N SER A 243 0.29 -13.42 1.45
CA SER A 243 -0.08 -14.70 0.86
C SER A 243 -0.03 -14.60 -0.67
N ALA A 244 0.50 -15.64 -1.34
CA ALA A 244 0.53 -15.71 -2.80
C ALA A 244 -0.88 -15.79 -3.42
N SER A 245 -1.92 -16.08 -2.63
CA SER A 245 -3.33 -16.02 -3.06
C SER A 245 -3.87 -14.59 -3.14
N GLU A 246 -3.22 -13.62 -2.50
CA GLU A 246 -3.69 -12.23 -2.41
C GLU A 246 -3.21 -11.38 -3.59
N VAL A 247 -2.24 -11.87 -4.37
CA VAL A 247 -1.70 -11.16 -5.54
C VAL A 247 -1.56 -12.09 -6.74
N GLU A 248 -2.41 -11.85 -7.73
CA GLU A 248 -2.36 -12.50 -9.05
C GLU A 248 -1.47 -11.70 -10.02
N ALA A 249 -0.22 -11.49 -9.65
CA ALA A 249 0.77 -10.85 -10.51
C ALA A 249 2.06 -11.66 -10.57
N ALA A 250 2.70 -11.66 -11.75
CA ALA A 250 3.99 -12.28 -11.93
C ALA A 250 5.04 -11.55 -11.09
N VAL A 251 6.01 -12.32 -10.57
CA VAL A 251 7.22 -11.75 -9.99
C VAL A 251 7.93 -10.96 -11.06
N GLU A 252 8.37 -9.76 -10.71
CA GLU A 252 9.11 -8.89 -11.60
C GLU A 252 10.40 -9.54 -12.09
N ASP A 253 10.73 -9.26 -13.35
CA ASP A 253 12.01 -9.67 -13.92
C ASP A 253 13.19 -8.95 -13.25
N PRO A 254 14.36 -9.59 -13.19
CA PRO A 254 15.57 -8.94 -12.70
C PRO A 254 15.86 -7.63 -13.45
N PRO A 255 16.39 -6.61 -12.76
CA PRO A 255 16.73 -5.36 -13.41
C PRO A 255 17.69 -5.52 -14.57
N SER A 256 17.54 -4.69 -15.61
CA SER A 256 18.46 -4.72 -16.75
C SER A 256 19.89 -4.32 -16.30
N PRO A 257 20.94 -4.91 -16.89
CA PRO A 257 22.32 -4.56 -16.58
C PRO A 257 22.77 -3.23 -17.24
N GLU A 258 21.87 -2.53 -17.93
CA GLU A 258 22.19 -1.34 -18.71
C GLU A 258 22.63 -0.18 -17.82
N LYS A 259 23.72 0.47 -18.22
CA LYS A 259 24.30 1.65 -17.57
C LYS A 259 24.63 2.70 -18.64
N PRO A 260 24.54 3.99 -18.33
CA PRO A 260 24.10 4.55 -17.05
C PRO A 260 22.57 4.52 -16.88
N ARG A 261 22.10 4.26 -15.65
CA ARG A 261 20.67 4.32 -15.35
C ARG A 261 20.20 5.75 -15.26
N LYS A 262 19.12 6.09 -15.95
CA LYS A 262 18.56 7.44 -15.95
C LYS A 262 17.42 7.51 -14.94
N VAL A 263 17.62 8.24 -13.85
CA VAL A 263 16.65 8.37 -12.74
C VAL A 263 16.36 9.84 -12.42
N HIS A 264 15.24 10.14 -11.76
CA HIS A 264 14.96 11.51 -11.31
C HIS A 264 15.52 11.81 -9.91
N ALA A 265 15.73 13.10 -9.61
CA ALA A 265 16.39 13.57 -8.39
C ALA A 265 15.73 13.14 -7.06
N LYS A 266 14.46 12.70 -7.06
CA LYS A 266 13.80 12.16 -5.87
C LYS A 266 14.51 10.91 -5.34
N TRP A 267 15.19 10.14 -6.18
CA TRP A 267 15.98 8.96 -5.79
C TRP A 267 17.00 9.29 -4.69
N ILE A 268 17.69 10.43 -4.82
CA ILE A 268 18.65 10.93 -3.83
C ILE A 268 17.94 11.56 -2.63
N LEU A 269 16.82 12.25 -2.85
CA LEU A 269 16.07 12.86 -1.74
C LEU A 269 15.46 11.81 -0.81
N ASP A 270 14.98 10.71 -1.36
CA ASP A 270 14.42 9.61 -0.58
C ASP A 270 15.54 8.80 0.10
N LEU A 271 16.72 8.64 -0.54
CA LEU A 271 17.91 8.11 0.13
C LEU A 271 18.21 8.86 1.43
N ASP A 272 18.19 10.20 1.38
CA ASP A 272 18.42 11.05 2.56
C ASP A 272 17.35 10.82 3.63
N GLN A 273 16.10 10.61 3.21
CA GLN A 273 14.98 10.38 4.12
C GLN A 273 15.03 9.00 4.79
N PHE A 274 15.34 7.94 4.05
CA PHE A 274 15.35 6.58 4.57
C PHE A 274 16.71 6.13 5.12
N ASN A 275 17.76 6.90 4.82
CA ASN A 275 19.15 6.54 5.07
C ASN A 275 19.55 5.18 4.46
N GLU A 276 19.00 4.85 3.30
CA GLU A 276 19.24 3.61 2.54
C GLU A 276 19.21 3.92 1.04
N TRP A 277 20.09 3.31 0.25
CA TRP A 277 20.07 3.49 -1.20
C TRP A 277 18.79 2.87 -1.79
N MET A 278 18.03 3.69 -2.51
CA MET A 278 16.72 3.35 -3.04
C MET A 278 16.83 2.50 -4.31
N ASN A 279 15.78 1.74 -4.62
CA ASN A 279 15.69 0.98 -5.87
C ASN A 279 15.57 1.90 -7.07
N GLU A 280 16.53 1.83 -7.97
CA GLU A 280 16.59 2.69 -9.15
C GLU A 280 15.33 2.55 -10.02
N GLU A 281 14.76 1.36 -10.04
CA GLU A 281 13.58 0.96 -10.83
C GLU A 281 12.33 1.81 -10.57
N ASP A 282 12.24 2.38 -9.38
CA ASP A 282 11.10 3.20 -8.97
C ASP A 282 11.20 4.63 -9.53
N TYR A 283 12.41 5.06 -9.88
CA TYR A 283 12.75 6.44 -10.27
C TYR A 283 13.21 6.56 -11.72
N GLU A 284 13.21 5.47 -12.49
CA GLU A 284 13.66 5.45 -13.88
C GLU A 284 12.79 6.38 -14.76
N VAL A 285 13.46 7.13 -15.65
CA VAL A 285 12.81 8.05 -16.58
C VAL A 285 13.14 7.72 -18.03
N GLY A 286 12.13 7.75 -18.90
CA GLY A 286 12.25 7.51 -20.34
C GLY A 286 11.40 6.32 -20.81
N GLU A 287 11.04 6.32 -22.10
CA GLU A 287 10.10 5.34 -22.68
C GLU A 287 10.70 3.95 -22.95
N GLY A 288 12.01 3.76 -22.73
CA GLY A 288 12.73 2.52 -23.06
C GLY A 288 12.88 1.50 -21.93
N GLY A 289 12.43 1.83 -20.70
CA GLY A 289 12.47 0.88 -19.59
C GLY A 289 11.39 -0.19 -19.70
N PRO A 290 11.59 -1.42 -19.18
CA PRO A 290 10.53 -2.39 -19.07
C PRO A 290 9.36 -1.77 -18.31
N LYS A 291 8.16 -1.76 -18.91
CA LYS A 291 6.93 -1.29 -18.24
C LYS A 291 6.60 -2.26 -17.11
N ARG A 292 7.18 -2.03 -15.94
CA ARG A 292 6.92 -2.79 -14.72
C ARG A 292 5.45 -2.63 -14.36
N LYS A 293 4.76 -3.75 -14.13
CA LYS A 293 3.35 -3.73 -13.71
C LYS A 293 3.29 -3.26 -12.26
N ARG A 294 2.83 -2.02 -12.07
CA ARG A 294 2.52 -1.44 -10.76
C ARG A 294 1.09 -1.79 -10.39
N ILE A 295 0.89 -2.29 -9.18
CA ILE A 295 -0.44 -2.62 -8.63
C ILE A 295 -0.78 -1.53 -7.61
N SER A 296 -1.96 -0.93 -7.69
CA SER A 296 -2.38 0.05 -6.68
C SER A 296 -2.43 -0.62 -5.30
N ALA A 297 -1.78 -0.01 -4.30
CA ALA A 297 -1.79 -0.53 -2.94
C ALA A 297 -3.22 -0.58 -2.37
N LYS A 298 -4.12 0.31 -2.82
CA LYS A 298 -5.52 0.33 -2.40
C LYS A 298 -6.25 -0.97 -2.69
N THR A 299 -5.98 -1.57 -3.85
CA THR A 299 -6.60 -2.86 -4.23
C THR A 299 -6.16 -4.03 -3.34
N LEU A 300 -5.09 -3.85 -2.56
CA LEU A 300 -4.56 -4.83 -1.63
C LEU A 300 -4.74 -4.40 -0.17
N THR A 301 -5.31 -3.24 0.11
CA THR A 301 -5.57 -2.76 1.49
C THR A 301 -7.05 -2.66 1.80
N ASP A 302 -7.89 -2.40 0.79
CA ASP A 302 -9.33 -2.25 0.96
C ASP A 302 -10.05 -3.57 0.73
N GLU A 303 -11.01 -3.87 1.62
CA GLU A 303 -11.99 -4.92 1.35
C GLU A 303 -12.69 -4.63 0.03
N VAL A 304 -12.82 -5.67 -0.80
CA VAL A 304 -13.60 -5.62 -2.03
C VAL A 304 -15.03 -5.19 -1.67
N THR A 305 -15.35 -3.91 -1.82
CA THR A 305 -16.70 -3.53 -2.25
C THR A 305 -16.75 -3.96 -3.70
N THR A 306 -17.45 -5.06 -3.97
CA THR A 306 -17.63 -5.62 -5.31
C THR A 306 -18.08 -4.52 -6.27
N PRO A 307 -17.30 -4.21 -7.33
CA PRO A 307 -17.81 -3.48 -8.48
C PRO A 307 -18.55 -4.50 -9.35
N GLY A 308 -19.83 -4.67 -9.08
CA GLY A 308 -20.78 -5.37 -9.93
C GLY A 308 -22.13 -4.78 -9.59
N ASP A 309 -22.62 -3.82 -10.37
CA ASP A 309 -23.31 -4.22 -11.59
C ASP A 309 -23.14 -3.16 -12.68
N GLU A 310 -22.14 -3.30 -13.56
CA GLU A 310 -22.22 -2.82 -14.93
C GLU A 310 -21.26 -3.63 -15.81
N ARG A 311 -21.80 -4.66 -16.48
CA ARG A 311 -21.43 -5.03 -17.86
C ARG A 311 -22.27 -6.19 -18.39
N ARG A 312 -23.29 -5.85 -19.18
CA ARG A 312 -23.63 -6.34 -20.54
C ARG A 312 -24.86 -5.54 -20.97
N ASP A 313 -24.84 -4.76 -22.04
CA ASP A 313 -24.81 -5.29 -23.39
C ASP A 313 -24.02 -4.43 -24.39
N LYS A 314 -23.15 -5.09 -25.17
CA LYS A 314 -23.07 -4.91 -26.62
C LYS A 314 -22.06 -5.90 -27.22
N LYS A 315 -22.52 -6.67 -28.20
CA LYS A 315 -21.70 -7.47 -29.11
C LYS A 315 -22.13 -7.18 -30.57
N PRO A 316 -21.39 -7.62 -31.60
CA PRO A 316 -20.61 -6.74 -32.48
C PRO A 316 -21.11 -6.75 -33.94
N GLY A 317 -20.65 -5.79 -34.77
CA GLY A 317 -20.95 -5.72 -36.20
C GLY A 317 -19.79 -5.17 -37.04
N SER A 318 -19.51 -5.85 -38.15
CA SER A 318 -18.33 -5.80 -39.01
C SER A 318 -18.21 -4.62 -40.00
N ALA A 319 -16.98 -4.42 -40.48
CA ALA A 319 -16.52 -3.37 -41.42
C ALA A 319 -16.97 -3.50 -42.89
N LYS A 320 -17.15 -2.37 -43.60
CA LYS A 320 -16.51 -2.05 -44.91
C LYS A 320 -16.81 -0.64 -45.48
N LYS A 321 -15.72 0.05 -45.85
CA LYS A 321 -15.47 0.91 -47.05
C LYS A 321 -15.98 2.37 -47.19
N ARG A 322 -14.95 3.28 -47.23
CA ARG A 322 -14.66 4.44 -48.15
C ARG A 322 -15.70 5.61 -48.15
N LYS A 323 -15.37 6.91 -48.15
CA LYS A 323 -14.37 7.74 -48.87
C LYS A 323 -14.23 9.14 -48.20
N ARG A 324 -13.04 9.75 -48.36
CA ARG A 324 -12.73 11.19 -48.58
C ARG A 324 -12.85 12.23 -47.43
N SER A 325 -11.69 12.78 -47.06
CA SER A 325 -11.40 14.15 -46.57
C SER A 325 -11.84 15.24 -47.59
N PRO A 326 -11.90 16.57 -47.30
CA PRO A 326 -11.06 17.33 -46.36
C PRO A 326 -11.70 18.49 -45.56
N SER A 327 -10.91 19.05 -44.63
CA SER A 327 -11.12 20.31 -43.88
C SER A 327 -11.36 21.54 -44.79
N PRO A 328 -11.77 22.71 -44.25
CA PRO A 328 -10.78 23.64 -43.67
C PRO A 328 -11.24 24.47 -42.45
N SER A 329 -10.27 24.90 -41.65
CA SER A 329 -10.40 26.01 -40.68
C SER A 329 -10.48 27.37 -41.37
N PRO A 330 -10.86 28.44 -40.64
CA PRO A 330 -9.88 29.51 -40.44
C PRO A 330 -9.90 30.17 -39.04
N THR A 331 -8.72 30.50 -38.54
CA THR A 331 -8.39 31.58 -37.58
C THR A 331 -7.95 32.82 -38.39
N PRO A 332 -7.47 33.96 -37.84
CA PRO A 332 -7.55 34.57 -36.49
C PRO A 332 -7.90 36.09 -36.58
N THR A 333 -7.86 36.85 -35.47
CA THR A 333 -7.20 38.18 -35.46
C THR A 333 -6.99 38.73 -34.05
N SER A 334 -5.85 39.41 -33.95
CA SER A 334 -5.15 40.07 -32.84
C SER A 334 -5.51 41.54 -32.68
N GLN A 335 -5.27 42.12 -31.49
CA GLN A 335 -4.57 43.40 -31.19
C GLN A 335 -4.99 43.90 -29.79
N GLU A 336 -4.09 44.03 -28.81
CA GLU A 336 -3.09 45.07 -28.56
C GLU A 336 -3.64 46.31 -27.80
N SER A 337 -2.95 46.65 -26.70
CA SER A 337 -2.62 47.99 -26.21
C SER A 337 -3.18 48.52 -24.86
N LYS A 338 -2.20 48.92 -24.01
CA LYS A 338 -2.08 50.20 -23.28
C LYS A 338 -2.88 50.48 -21.99
N LYS A 339 -2.06 50.56 -20.91
CA LYS A 339 -1.74 51.75 -20.08
C LYS A 339 -2.63 52.11 -18.85
N LYS A 340 -1.88 52.30 -17.75
CA LYS A 340 -1.90 53.41 -16.77
C LYS A 340 -2.91 53.39 -15.59
N ASN A 341 -2.28 53.29 -14.42
CA ASN A 341 -2.24 54.32 -13.35
C ASN A 341 -3.19 54.21 -12.15
N THR A 342 -2.57 54.53 -11.00
CA THR A 342 -3.11 55.19 -9.80
C THR A 342 -3.58 54.24 -8.69
N LYS A 343 -3.35 54.42 -7.39
CA LYS A 343 -2.40 55.10 -6.48
C LYS A 343 -3.05 54.92 -5.08
N LYS A 344 -2.22 54.93 -4.03
CA LYS A 344 -2.55 55.08 -2.59
C LYS A 344 -2.98 53.79 -1.89
N GLY A 345 -2.47 53.46 -0.70
CA GLY A 345 -1.50 54.17 0.14
C GLY A 345 -1.37 53.52 1.53
N TYR A 346 -0.26 53.86 2.19
CA TYR A 346 0.07 53.75 3.62
C TYR A 346 0.26 52.33 4.20
N VAL A 347 1.44 51.89 4.67
CA VAL A 347 2.31 52.37 5.80
C VAL A 347 1.55 52.28 7.13
N CYS A 348 1.98 51.67 8.23
CA CYS A 348 3.15 50.86 8.63
C CYS A 348 2.93 50.48 10.14
N VAL A 349 3.86 49.69 10.70
CA VAL A 349 4.32 49.72 12.11
C VAL A 349 3.65 48.81 13.17
N TYR A 350 4.34 47.69 13.39
CA TYR A 350 4.93 47.17 14.65
C TYR A 350 4.11 46.73 15.90
N SER A 351 4.51 45.53 16.35
CA SER A 351 4.73 45.07 17.74
C SER A 351 3.52 44.59 18.55
N LYS A 352 3.59 43.63 19.47
CA LYS A 352 4.50 42.55 19.91
C LYS A 352 3.77 41.89 21.11
N ARG A 353 4.09 40.63 21.41
CA ARG A 353 3.96 39.93 22.71
C ARG A 353 2.72 39.06 22.91
N GLY A 354 2.95 37.82 23.36
CA GLY A 354 1.99 36.70 23.36
C GLY A 354 1.42 36.27 24.71
N GLN A 355 0.77 35.11 24.69
CA GLN A 355 0.20 34.30 25.80
C GLN A 355 0.09 32.86 25.27
N ARG A 356 0.79 31.87 25.86
CA ARG A 356 0.41 30.95 26.95
C ARG A 356 -0.62 29.89 26.51
N GLU A 357 -0.19 28.62 26.60
CA GLU A 357 -0.95 27.39 26.38
C GLU A 357 -2.19 27.27 27.30
N GLU A 358 -3.29 26.79 26.73
CA GLU A 358 -4.37 26.07 27.43
C GLU A 358 -4.71 24.81 26.61
N GLU A 359 -4.68 23.66 27.26
CA GLU A 359 -5.19 22.39 26.74
C GLU A 359 -6.72 22.42 26.60
N PRO A 360 -7.33 21.71 25.65
CA PRO A 360 -8.78 21.60 25.56
C PRO A 360 -9.33 20.62 26.62
N GLU A 361 -10.20 21.12 27.49
CA GLU A 361 -10.95 20.34 28.47
C GLU A 361 -11.86 19.28 27.79
N ASP A 362 -11.82 18.05 28.30
CA ASP A 362 -12.64 16.92 27.86
C ASP A 362 -14.09 17.07 28.36
N LEU A 363 -14.98 17.46 27.44
CA LEU A 363 -16.40 17.75 27.67
C LEU A 363 -17.28 16.49 27.84
N THR A 364 -16.70 15.28 27.88
CA THR A 364 -17.47 14.03 27.95
C THR A 364 -17.53 13.39 29.35
N LYS A 365 -16.89 14.02 30.34
CA LYS A 365 -16.70 13.47 31.70
C LYS A 365 -17.99 13.30 32.52
N ASP A 366 -19.05 14.03 32.19
CA ASP A 366 -20.30 14.06 32.96
C ASP A 366 -21.49 13.35 32.27
N LEU A 367 -21.25 12.51 31.26
CA LEU A 367 -22.31 11.73 30.59
C LEU A 367 -22.41 10.31 31.14
N ASP A 368 -23.53 9.98 31.80
CA ASP A 368 -23.86 8.65 32.31
C ASP A 368 -23.78 7.56 31.21
N GLU A 369 -23.27 6.37 31.57
CA GLU A 369 -23.20 5.20 30.68
C GLU A 369 -24.60 4.63 30.40
N PRO A 370 -24.97 4.36 29.14
CA PRO A 370 -26.27 3.75 28.85
C PRO A 370 -26.31 2.30 29.34
N SER A 371 -27.43 1.93 29.96
CA SER A 371 -27.70 0.56 30.44
C SER A 371 -27.67 -0.45 29.27
N PRO A 372 -27.08 -1.64 29.45
CA PRO A 372 -27.09 -2.69 28.43
C PRO A 372 -28.52 -3.15 28.14
N VAL A 373 -28.84 -3.29 26.85
CA VAL A 373 -30.18 -3.62 26.33
C VAL A 373 -30.48 -5.12 26.55
N PRO A 374 -31.70 -5.52 26.98
CA PRO A 374 -32.03 -6.92 27.29
C PRO A 374 -32.07 -7.84 26.06
N ALA A 375 -31.82 -9.12 26.32
CA ALA A 375 -31.94 -10.23 25.38
C ALA A 375 -33.42 -10.49 24.99
N VAL A 376 -33.67 -10.52 23.68
CA VAL A 376 -34.77 -11.16 22.92
C VAL A 376 -36.07 -11.50 23.65
N GLU A 377 -37.16 -10.82 23.28
CA GLU A 377 -38.53 -11.22 23.61
C GLU A 377 -39.20 -11.84 22.37
N GLU A 378 -39.58 -13.12 22.46
CA GLU A 378 -40.16 -13.91 21.37
C GLU A 378 -41.69 -13.67 21.30
N VAL A 379 -42.16 -12.98 20.25
CA VAL A 379 -43.59 -12.81 19.99
C VAL A 379 -44.12 -14.00 19.18
N THR A 380 -45.04 -14.76 19.80
CA THR A 380 -45.70 -15.94 19.22
C THR A 380 -46.91 -15.56 18.36
N LEU A 381 -47.01 -16.09 17.13
CA LEU A 381 -48.25 -16.08 16.32
C LEU A 381 -48.38 -17.40 15.51
N PRO A 382 -49.60 -17.77 15.03
CA PRO A 382 -50.13 -19.13 15.15
C PRO A 382 -49.90 -20.05 13.94
N LYS A 383 -49.97 -21.35 14.25
CA LYS A 383 -49.92 -22.50 13.34
C LYS A 383 -51.07 -22.49 12.32
N THR A 384 -50.73 -22.65 11.05
CA THR A 384 -51.49 -23.51 10.12
C THR A 384 -50.53 -24.27 9.20
N ALA A 385 -50.73 -25.58 9.17
CA ALA A 385 -49.92 -26.55 8.46
C ALA A 385 -50.36 -26.68 7.00
N ASN A 386 -49.42 -26.94 6.08
CA ASN A 386 -49.55 -28.08 5.18
C ASN A 386 -48.24 -28.52 4.54
N THR A 387 -48.17 -29.82 4.34
CA THR A 387 -47.03 -30.70 4.08
C THR A 387 -46.64 -30.81 2.59
N LYS A 388 -45.34 -30.92 2.27
CA LYS A 388 -44.68 -32.09 1.63
C LYS A 388 -43.33 -31.72 0.97
N LYS A 389 -42.27 -32.22 1.62
CA LYS A 389 -41.09 -32.95 1.13
C LYS A 389 -40.49 -32.69 -0.28
N ASP A 390 -39.22 -32.31 -0.21
CA ASP A 390 -38.03 -32.86 -0.91
C ASP A 390 -37.56 -32.33 -2.27
N SER A 391 -36.26 -31.98 -2.26
CA SER A 391 -35.21 -32.39 -3.21
C SER A 391 -34.96 -31.60 -4.51
N GLU A 392 -33.65 -31.39 -4.71
CA GLU A 392 -32.89 -31.22 -5.96
C GLU A 392 -32.65 -29.82 -6.57
N LEU A 393 -31.48 -29.29 -6.20
CA LEU A 393 -30.63 -28.45 -7.04
C LEU A 393 -29.75 -29.35 -7.94
N THR A 394 -29.86 -29.22 -9.27
CA THR A 394 -28.78 -29.23 -10.31
C THR A 394 -29.36 -29.53 -11.71
N PRO A 395 -28.87 -28.90 -12.80
CA PRO A 395 -29.00 -29.45 -14.15
C PRO A 395 -27.68 -30.02 -14.69
N VAL A 396 -27.82 -31.18 -15.33
CA VAL A 396 -26.81 -32.04 -15.92
C VAL A 396 -26.39 -31.60 -17.34
N LYS A 397 -25.20 -32.07 -17.71
CA LYS A 397 -24.36 -31.86 -18.89
C LYS A 397 -24.81 -32.67 -20.13
N GLY A 398 -24.66 -32.09 -21.32
CA GLY A 398 -24.64 -32.77 -22.63
C GLY A 398 -25.86 -32.48 -23.51
N GLY A 399 -25.79 -32.27 -24.83
CA GLY A 399 -24.69 -32.43 -25.78
C GLY A 399 -25.02 -31.86 -27.17
N THR A 400 -24.01 -31.93 -28.03
CA THR A 400 -23.88 -31.53 -29.44
C THR A 400 -24.86 -32.21 -30.40
N MET A 401 -25.30 -31.50 -31.47
CA MET A 401 -25.44 -31.88 -32.91
C MET A 401 -26.09 -30.67 -33.64
N THR A 402 -25.41 -29.98 -34.59
CA THR A 402 -25.61 -30.05 -36.07
C THR A 402 -27.07 -30.06 -36.51
N ASP A 403 -27.57 -29.41 -37.57
CA ASP A 403 -27.20 -28.45 -38.63
C ASP A 403 -28.47 -28.42 -39.54
N LEU A 404 -28.56 -27.48 -40.49
CA LEU A 404 -29.48 -27.43 -41.65
C LEU A 404 -30.93 -26.99 -41.35
N ASP A 405 -31.64 -26.18 -42.16
CA ASP A 405 -31.35 -25.31 -43.32
C ASP A 405 -32.66 -24.54 -43.61
N GLU A 406 -32.63 -23.63 -44.60
CA GLU A 406 -33.75 -23.01 -45.34
C GLU A 406 -34.60 -21.92 -44.65
N GLN A 407 -35.20 -20.93 -45.32
CA GLN A 407 -34.97 -20.10 -46.51
C GLN A 407 -36.20 -19.15 -46.57
N GLU A 408 -36.05 -17.91 -47.06
CA GLU A 408 -37.11 -17.05 -47.67
C GLU A 408 -38.28 -16.55 -46.77
N ASP A 409 -38.94 -15.41 -46.96
CA ASP A 409 -38.82 -14.19 -47.79
C ASP A 409 -39.86 -13.16 -47.25
N GLU A 410 -39.77 -11.89 -47.69
CA GLU A 410 -40.85 -10.87 -47.78
C GLU A 410 -41.58 -10.36 -46.50
N SER A 411 -42.08 -9.12 -46.32
CA SER A 411 -42.24 -7.89 -47.13
C SER A 411 -42.84 -6.72 -46.27
N MET A 412 -42.74 -5.47 -46.78
CA MET A 412 -43.53 -4.23 -46.55
C MET A 412 -43.49 -3.48 -45.18
N GLU A 413 -42.98 -2.22 -45.11
CA GLU A 413 -43.58 -0.90 -45.45
C GLU A 413 -44.78 -0.50 -44.56
N THR A 414 -45.09 0.72 -44.10
CA THR A 414 -44.67 2.15 -44.14
C THR A 414 -45.55 2.86 -43.05
N ALA A 415 -45.20 3.95 -42.36
CA ALA A 415 -45.49 5.38 -42.66
C ALA A 415 -45.54 6.19 -41.30
N GLU A 416 -44.82 7.32 -41.14
CA GLU A 416 -45.28 8.74 -41.00
C GLU A 416 -46.11 9.09 -39.72
N LYS A 417 -45.99 10.17 -38.91
CA LYS A 417 -45.69 11.65 -39.02
C LYS A 417 -45.50 12.25 -37.58
N GLU A 418 -44.65 13.27 -37.30
CA GLU A 418 -44.89 14.77 -37.17
C GLU A 418 -46.06 15.20 -36.23
N GLU A 419 -46.11 16.29 -35.43
CA GLU A 419 -45.32 17.50 -35.09
C GLU A 419 -45.95 18.22 -33.83
N GLU A 420 -45.17 19.10 -33.16
CA GLU A 420 -45.46 20.41 -32.48
C GLU A 420 -46.76 20.77 -31.70
N GLY A 421 -46.59 21.58 -30.62
CA GLY A 421 -47.60 22.57 -30.17
C GLY A 421 -47.65 22.93 -28.66
N SER A 422 -47.25 24.16 -28.29
CA SER A 422 -47.55 24.90 -27.03
C SER A 422 -48.75 25.88 -27.26
N PRO A 423 -49.31 26.75 -26.35
CA PRO A 423 -48.77 27.39 -25.12
C PRO A 423 -49.75 27.77 -23.93
N SER A 424 -49.17 28.22 -22.80
CA SER A 424 -49.55 29.24 -21.76
C SER A 424 -50.98 29.40 -21.17
N VAL A 425 -51.10 29.60 -19.83
CA VAL A 425 -51.65 30.80 -19.11
C VAL A 425 -51.77 30.56 -17.57
N LYS A 426 -51.53 31.64 -16.79
CA LYS A 426 -51.44 31.78 -15.31
C LYS A 426 -52.79 31.75 -14.54
N GLY A 427 -52.77 31.34 -13.26
CA GLY A 427 -53.75 31.72 -12.23
C GLY A 427 -53.72 30.88 -10.94
N GLU A 428 -53.27 31.46 -9.82
CA GLU A 428 -53.37 30.97 -8.42
C GLU A 428 -54.46 31.79 -7.65
N PRO A 429 -54.86 31.50 -6.38
CA PRO A 429 -54.67 30.30 -5.52
C PRO A 429 -55.94 29.87 -4.70
N VAL A 430 -55.80 28.78 -3.91
CA VAL A 430 -56.24 28.56 -2.50
C VAL A 430 -56.97 27.22 -2.17
N LYS A 431 -56.21 26.38 -1.45
CA LYS A 431 -56.50 25.39 -0.38
C LYS A 431 -57.30 24.10 -0.63
N GLY A 432 -56.58 22.98 -0.46
CA GLY A 432 -57.12 21.70 0.03
C GLY A 432 -56.04 20.61 0.13
N SER A 433 -55.67 20.27 1.37
CA SER A 433 -55.17 18.96 1.88
C SER A 433 -53.94 18.25 1.26
N ASP A 434 -52.98 17.95 2.15
CA ASP A 434 -52.06 16.80 2.18
C ASP A 434 -51.69 16.12 0.87
N LEU A 435 -50.52 16.50 0.34
CA LEU A 435 -49.82 15.72 -0.69
C LEU A 435 -48.31 15.83 -0.47
N HIS A 436 -47.75 15.04 0.46
CA HIS A 436 -46.41 14.47 0.24
C HIS A 436 -46.07 13.27 1.12
N GLU A 437 -46.93 12.26 1.18
CA GLU A 437 -46.49 10.90 1.49
C GLU A 437 -47.15 9.99 0.45
N ASP A 438 -46.37 9.55 -0.55
CA ASP A 438 -46.56 8.31 -1.33
C ASP A 438 -45.82 8.37 -2.66
N ASN A 439 -44.48 8.38 -2.57
CA ASN A 439 -43.63 7.80 -3.61
C ASN A 439 -42.60 6.88 -2.95
N VAL A 440 -43.05 6.07 -2.00
CA VAL A 440 -42.26 4.96 -1.47
C VAL A 440 -42.56 3.77 -2.37
N THR A 441 -41.58 3.37 -3.19
CA THR A 441 -41.65 2.13 -3.97
C THR A 441 -42.00 0.97 -3.05
N GLU A 442 -43.01 0.16 -3.39
CA GLU A 442 -43.39 -1.01 -2.59
C GLU A 442 -42.16 -1.89 -2.33
N GLN A 443 -41.88 -2.12 -1.05
CA GLN A 443 -40.76 -2.93 -0.63
C GLN A 443 -41.09 -4.41 -0.85
N THR A 444 -40.48 -5.01 -1.87
CA THR A 444 -40.75 -6.40 -2.30
C THR A 444 -40.08 -7.46 -1.42
N HIS A 445 -39.14 -7.08 -0.54
CA HIS A 445 -38.38 -8.00 0.31
C HIS A 445 -38.23 -7.45 1.74
N HIS A 446 -38.27 -8.32 2.74
CA HIS A 446 -38.07 -7.91 4.14
C HIS A 446 -36.66 -7.33 4.36
N ILE A 447 -36.60 -6.13 4.94
CA ILE A 447 -35.34 -5.58 5.45
C ILE A 447 -35.10 -6.19 6.82
N ILE A 448 -33.99 -6.91 6.96
CA ILE A 448 -33.53 -7.40 8.26
C ILE A 448 -32.49 -6.41 8.77
N ILE A 449 -32.87 -5.64 9.79
CA ILE A 449 -31.94 -4.73 10.47
C ILE A 449 -31.07 -5.57 11.43
N PRO A 450 -29.74 -5.57 11.26
CA PRO A 450 -28.86 -6.27 12.19
C PRO A 450 -29.02 -5.73 13.62
N SER A 451 -28.95 -6.59 14.64
CA SER A 451 -29.17 -6.20 16.04
C SER A 451 -28.21 -5.12 16.54
N TYR A 452 -26.99 -5.03 15.99
CA TYR A 452 -26.04 -3.98 16.34
C TYR A 452 -26.43 -2.59 15.79
N ALA A 453 -27.38 -2.50 14.85
CA ALA A 453 -27.89 -1.24 14.32
C ALA A 453 -29.16 -0.76 15.06
N ALA A 454 -29.64 -1.51 16.05
CA ALA A 454 -30.86 -1.20 16.80
C ALA A 454 -30.77 0.08 17.66
N TRP A 455 -29.56 0.63 17.86
CA TRP A 455 -29.38 1.91 18.54
C TRP A 455 -29.69 3.10 17.64
N PHE A 456 -29.76 2.92 16.32
CA PHE A 456 -30.02 4.00 15.37
C PHE A 456 -31.50 4.02 14.96
N ASP A 457 -32.12 5.19 15.05
CA ASP A 457 -33.50 5.43 14.65
C ASP A 457 -33.57 6.73 13.83
N TYR A 458 -34.26 6.70 12.70
CA TYR A 458 -34.38 7.87 11.82
C TYR A 458 -35.18 9.00 12.48
N ASN A 459 -36.08 8.67 13.40
CA ASN A 459 -36.98 9.64 14.02
C ASN A 459 -36.44 10.20 15.35
N SER A 460 -35.28 9.72 15.83
CA SER A 460 -34.74 10.14 17.12
C SER A 460 -33.21 10.15 17.14
N VAL A 461 -32.63 11.18 17.77
CA VAL A 461 -31.18 11.28 17.92
C VAL A 461 -30.72 10.45 19.11
N HIS A 462 -29.91 9.41 18.86
CA HIS A 462 -29.41 8.54 19.92
C HIS A 462 -28.29 9.17 20.76
N ALA A 463 -28.07 8.68 21.99
CA ALA A 463 -27.02 9.18 22.89
C ALA A 463 -25.60 9.03 22.29
N ILE A 464 -25.40 8.01 21.44
CA ILE A 464 -24.15 7.78 20.72
C ILE A 464 -23.87 8.92 19.72
N GLU A 465 -24.90 9.39 19.01
CA GLU A 465 -24.79 10.50 18.06
C GLU A 465 -24.47 11.82 18.78
N ARG A 466 -25.12 12.08 19.92
CA ARG A 466 -24.84 13.26 20.74
C ARG A 466 -23.41 13.29 21.25
N ARG A 467 -22.85 12.12 21.59
CA ARG A 467 -21.45 11.98 22.05
C ARG A 467 -20.45 12.10 20.91
N ALA A 468 -20.77 11.56 19.72
CA ALA A 468 -19.88 11.61 18.56
C ALA A 468 -19.78 13.01 17.94
N LEU A 469 -20.87 13.81 18.00
CA LEU A 469 -20.97 15.13 17.38
C LEU A 469 -21.53 16.19 18.36
N PRO A 470 -20.86 16.44 19.50
CA PRO A 470 -21.36 17.34 20.55
C PRO A 470 -21.55 18.77 20.07
N GLU A 471 -20.86 19.19 19.01
CA GLU A 471 -20.95 20.53 18.44
C GLU A 471 -22.30 20.86 17.77
N PHE A 472 -23.12 19.85 17.45
CA PHE A 472 -24.48 20.04 16.93
C PHE A 472 -25.52 20.20 18.04
N PHE A 473 -25.16 19.92 19.30
CA PHE A 473 -26.08 19.90 20.43
C PHE A 473 -25.74 20.93 21.52
N ASN A 474 -24.64 21.68 21.39
CA ASN A 474 -24.17 22.61 22.43
C ASN A 474 -24.69 24.05 22.29
N GLY A 475 -25.44 24.38 21.22
CA GLY A 475 -26.03 25.70 20.99
C GLY A 475 -25.04 26.85 20.79
N LYS A 476 -23.73 26.58 20.70
CA LYS A 476 -22.69 27.61 20.54
C LYS A 476 -22.58 28.12 19.11
N ASN A 477 -22.91 27.28 18.12
CA ASN A 477 -22.88 27.62 16.70
C ASN A 477 -24.29 27.72 16.13
N LYS A 478 -24.66 28.91 15.64
CA LYS A 478 -25.97 29.16 15.02
C LYS A 478 -26.23 28.35 13.74
N SER A 479 -25.18 27.82 13.11
CA SER A 479 -25.24 27.01 11.89
C SER A 479 -25.18 25.50 12.13
N LYS A 480 -25.05 25.04 13.38
CA LYS A 480 -24.96 23.63 13.74
C LYS A 480 -26.09 23.29 14.71
N THR A 481 -27.27 23.06 14.16
CA THR A 481 -28.48 22.66 14.89
C THR A 481 -28.76 21.16 14.69
N PRO A 482 -29.46 20.51 15.63
CA PRO A 482 -29.90 19.12 15.48
C PRO A 482 -30.95 18.93 14.37
N GLU A 483 -31.65 20.00 14.02
CA GLU A 483 -32.66 20.06 12.98
C GLU A 483 -31.99 20.42 11.65
N MET A 484 -32.26 19.65 10.58
CA MET A 484 -31.86 19.95 9.19
C MET A 484 -32.91 20.77 8.46
#